data_AF-A0A2G9MFE0-F1
#
_entry.id   AF-A0A2G9MFE0-F1
#
_cell.length_a   1.000
_cell.length_b   1.000
_cell.length_c   1.000
_cell.angle_alpha   90.00
_cell.angle_beta   90.00
_cell.angle_gamma   90.00
#
_symmetry.space_group_name_H-M   'P 1'
#
loop_
_entity.id
_entity.type
_entity.pdbx_description
1 polymer ?
#
loop_
_entity_poly.entity_id
_entity_poly.type
_entity_poly.pdbx_seq_one_letter_code
_entity_poly.pdbx_strand_id
1 'polypeptide(L)'
;MSMKCVECQSSDVVKQGFRINKLGKKQKYQCCDCKTWFVEDDGFKKMRTDPKVIVRAVHQHEDGFSLSKVQNHLWQHDGVKITRWTISKWKKKYSVFLKSRKFRSTTNHQRTNTL
;
A
#
# COMPACT_ATOMS: atom_id res chain seq x y z
N MET A 1 -17.18 9.23 10.40
CA MET A 1 -15.85 9.75 9.99
C MET A 1 -16.09 11.00 9.14
N SER A 2 -15.71 12.19 9.60
CA SER A 2 -15.88 13.43 8.83
C SER A 2 -14.70 13.59 7.88
N MET A 3 -14.97 13.71 6.57
CA MET A 3 -13.94 14.09 5.60
C MET A 3 -13.58 15.55 5.84
N LYS A 4 -12.29 15.86 5.91
CA LYS A 4 -11.79 17.24 6.00
C LYS A 4 -10.92 17.55 4.81
N CYS A 5 -10.88 18.81 4.42
CA CYS A 5 -9.98 19.28 3.38
C CYS A 5 -8.51 19.05 3.78
N VAL A 6 -7.71 18.54 2.84
CA VAL A 6 -6.28 18.28 3.07
C VAL A 6 -5.48 19.59 3.23
N GLU A 7 -5.97 20.68 2.63
CA GLU A 7 -5.26 21.98 2.61
C GLU A 7 -5.70 22.87 3.79
N CYS A 8 -6.99 23.17 3.90
CA CYS A 8 -7.52 24.12 4.89
C CYS A 8 -8.20 23.46 6.10
N GLN A 9 -8.27 22.12 6.15
CA GLN A 9 -8.91 21.34 7.24
C GLN A 9 -10.39 21.61 7.48
N SER A 10 -11.05 22.40 6.62
CA SER A 10 -12.49 22.61 6.68
C SER A 10 -13.26 21.31 6.51
N SER A 11 -14.40 21.23 7.19
CA SER A 11 -15.40 20.17 7.04
C SER A 11 -16.34 20.39 5.86
N ASP A 12 -16.33 21.58 5.24
CA ASP A 12 -17.18 21.87 4.09
C ASP A 12 -16.59 21.27 2.80
N VAL A 13 -16.92 19.99 2.60
CA VAL A 13 -16.42 19.16 1.51
C VAL A 13 -17.59 18.50 0.78
N VAL A 14 -17.67 18.73 -0.53
CA VAL A 14 -18.68 18.15 -1.41
C VAL A 14 -18.10 17.06 -2.31
N LYS A 15 -18.96 16.10 -2.69
CA LYS A 15 -18.62 15.06 -3.66
C LYS A 15 -18.72 15.62 -5.08
N GLN A 16 -17.63 15.60 -5.84
CA GLN A 16 -17.55 16.18 -7.18
C GLN A 16 -17.07 15.13 -8.21
N GLY A 17 -17.94 14.20 -8.57
CA GLY A 17 -17.66 13.19 -9.59
C GLY A 17 -16.58 12.18 -9.19
N PHE A 18 -15.95 11.55 -10.19
CA PHE A 18 -15.00 10.46 -9.97
C PHE A 18 -13.69 10.67 -10.71
N ARG A 19 -12.59 10.30 -10.06
CA ARG A 19 -11.30 10.09 -10.71
C ARG A 19 -11.25 8.64 -11.21
N ILE A 20 -11.11 8.46 -12.52
CA ILE A 20 -11.03 7.15 -13.15
C ILE A 20 -9.57 6.85 -13.50
N ASN A 21 -9.09 5.66 -13.13
CA ASN A 21 -7.81 5.12 -13.56
C ASN A 21 -7.97 3.64 -13.96
N LYS A 22 -6.88 2.99 -14.41
CA LYS A 22 -6.89 1.57 -14.79
C LYS A 22 -7.26 0.61 -13.64
N LEU A 23 -7.11 1.04 -12.38
CA LEU A 23 -7.44 0.25 -11.20
C LEU A 23 -8.91 0.41 -10.77
N GLY A 24 -9.58 1.48 -11.22
CA GLY A 24 -10.97 1.72 -10.93
C GLY A 24 -11.34 3.20 -10.81
N LYS A 25 -12.53 3.43 -10.26
CA LYS A 25 -13.07 4.75 -9.96
C LYS A 25 -12.84 5.09 -8.49
N LYS A 26 -12.33 6.29 -8.21
CA LYS A 26 -12.24 6.85 -6.87
C LYS A 26 -13.10 8.10 -6.77
N GLN A 27 -13.79 8.27 -5.65
CA GLN A 27 -14.60 9.45 -5.41
C GLN A 27 -13.69 10.69 -5.35
N LYS A 28 -14.03 11.71 -6.14
CA LYS A 28 -13.39 13.02 -6.06
C LYS A 28 -14.20 13.90 -5.10
N TYR A 29 -13.49 14.64 -4.27
CA TYR A 29 -14.03 15.58 -3.30
C TYR A 29 -13.51 16.97 -3.61
N GLN A 30 -14.32 17.99 -3.35
CA GLN A 30 -13.95 19.39 -3.48
C GLN A 30 -14.29 20.12 -2.18
N CYS A 31 -13.35 20.90 -1.66
CA CYS A 31 -13.61 21.78 -0.54
C CYS A 31 -14.28 23.07 -1.04
N CYS A 32 -15.35 23.51 -0.38
CA CYS A 32 -16.06 24.74 -0.74
C CYS A 32 -15.25 26.01 -0.39
N ASP A 33 -14.49 25.98 0.71
CA ASP A 33 -13.73 27.15 1.19
C ASP A 33 -12.50 27.45 0.33
N CYS A 34 -11.60 26.46 0.17
CA CYS A 34 -10.36 26.65 -0.58
C CYS A 34 -10.46 26.23 -2.04
N LYS A 35 -11.64 25.75 -2.48
CA LYS A 35 -11.93 25.26 -3.84
C LYS A 35 -11.01 24.15 -4.36
N THR A 36 -10.15 23.62 -3.50
CA THR A 36 -9.19 22.56 -3.84
C THR A 36 -9.90 21.23 -3.91
N TRP A 37 -9.54 20.43 -4.91
CA TRP A 37 -10.06 19.07 -5.05
C TRP A 37 -9.05 18.05 -4.54
N PHE A 38 -9.56 16.97 -3.97
CA PHE A 38 -8.74 15.86 -3.50
C PHE A 38 -9.50 14.54 -3.63
N VAL A 39 -8.77 13.45 -3.42
CA VAL A 39 -9.29 12.09 -3.38
C VAL A 39 -8.83 11.50 -2.07
N GLU A 40 -9.66 10.65 -1.47
CA GLU A 40 -9.32 9.90 -0.26
C GLU A 40 -7.97 9.17 -0.44
N ASP A 41 -7.10 9.29 0.57
CA ASP A 41 -5.78 8.67 0.55
C ASP A 41 -5.81 7.30 1.22
N ASP A 42 -5.94 6.26 0.40
CA ASP A 42 -5.88 4.87 0.86
C ASP A 42 -4.45 4.41 1.24
N GLY A 43 -3.48 5.31 1.33
CA GLY A 43 -2.06 5.01 1.56
C GLY A 43 -1.28 4.61 0.30
N PHE A 44 -1.97 4.40 -0.82
CA PHE A 44 -1.38 4.05 -2.12
C PHE A 44 -1.38 5.23 -3.10
N LYS A 45 -1.27 6.46 -2.58
CA LYS A 45 -1.21 7.68 -3.40
C LYS A 45 -0.10 7.59 -4.45
N LYS A 46 -0.47 7.94 -5.69
CA LYS A 46 0.36 7.91 -6.91
C LYS A 46 0.89 6.52 -7.31
N MET A 47 0.33 5.42 -6.79
CA MET A 47 0.65 4.08 -7.28
C MET A 47 -0.19 3.71 -8.50
N ARG A 48 0.45 3.07 -9.49
CA ARG A 48 -0.19 2.54 -10.71
C ARG A 48 -0.53 1.06 -10.57
N THR A 49 0.20 0.35 -9.73
CA THR A 49 -0.02 -1.06 -9.43
C THR A 49 -1.11 -1.20 -8.38
N ASP A 50 -1.84 -2.31 -8.44
CA ASP A 50 -2.83 -2.67 -7.42
C ASP A 50 -2.18 -2.64 -6.02
N PRO A 51 -2.78 -1.93 -5.04
CA PRO A 51 -2.36 -1.96 -3.65
C PRO A 51 -2.06 -3.36 -3.09
N LYS A 52 -2.87 -4.37 -3.44
CA LYS A 52 -2.72 -5.75 -2.97
C LYS A 52 -1.39 -6.36 -3.39
N VAL A 53 -0.99 -6.12 -4.64
CA VAL A 53 0.28 -6.60 -5.20
C VAL A 53 1.46 -5.93 -4.49
N ILE A 54 1.35 -4.62 -4.21
CA ILE A 54 2.39 -3.86 -3.50
C ILE A 54 2.55 -4.41 -2.07
N VAL A 55 1.43 -4.59 -1.35
CA VAL A 55 1.44 -5.12 0.02
C VAL A 55 2.04 -6.52 0.05
N ARG A 56 1.62 -7.41 -0.87
CA ARG A 56 2.16 -8.76 -0.97
C ARG A 56 3.66 -8.76 -1.20
N ALA A 57 4.14 -7.93 -2.12
CA ALA A 57 5.56 -7.80 -2.44
C ALA A 57 6.39 -7.37 -1.22
N VAL A 58 5.90 -6.38 -0.47
CA VAL A 58 6.55 -5.88 0.74
C VAL A 58 6.54 -6.96 1.82
N HIS A 59 5.40 -7.59 2.09
CA HIS A 59 5.26 -8.65 3.09
C HIS A 59 6.24 -9.80 2.84
N GLN A 60 6.28 -10.33 1.60
CA GLN A 60 7.18 -11.42 1.25
C GLN A 60 8.65 -11.04 1.45
N HIS A 61 9.02 -9.81 1.12
CA HIS A 61 10.40 -9.38 1.34
C HIS A 61 10.74 -9.29 2.82
N GLU A 62 9.81 -8.82 3.66
CA GLU A 62 9.98 -8.77 5.12
C GLU A 62 10.01 -10.17 5.75
N ASP A 63 9.31 -11.16 5.15
CA ASP A 63 9.43 -12.59 5.51
C ASP A 63 10.80 -13.21 5.12
N GLY A 64 11.71 -12.42 4.51
CA GLY A 64 13.06 -12.84 4.16
C GLY A 64 13.24 -13.28 2.71
N PHE A 65 12.22 -13.12 1.84
CA PHE A 65 12.37 -13.46 0.42
C PHE A 65 13.28 -12.46 -0.28
N SER A 66 14.19 -12.96 -1.13
CA SER A 66 15.00 -12.09 -1.99
C SER A 66 14.12 -11.37 -3.02
N LEU A 67 14.56 -10.18 -3.47
CA LEU A 67 13.81 -9.39 -4.45
C LEU A 67 13.50 -10.17 -5.74
N SER A 68 14.41 -11.06 -6.17
CA SER A 68 14.19 -11.94 -7.32
C SER A 68 13.10 -12.97 -7.05
N LYS A 69 13.07 -13.55 -5.84
CA LYS A 69 12.06 -14.55 -5.45
C LYS A 69 10.67 -13.90 -5.37
N VAL A 70 10.57 -12.70 -4.81
CA VAL A 70 9.34 -11.91 -4.79
C VAL A 70 8.88 -11.59 -6.22
N GLN A 71 9.79 -11.13 -7.09
CA GLN A 71 9.48 -10.84 -8.48
C GLN A 71 8.89 -12.06 -9.20
N ASN A 72 9.51 -13.23 -9.04
CA ASN A 72 9.05 -14.47 -9.65
C ASN A 72 7.67 -14.86 -9.12
N HIS A 73 7.44 -14.73 -7.81
CA HIS A 73 6.15 -15.03 -7.21
C HIS A 73 5.03 -14.13 -7.75
N LEU A 74 5.28 -12.81 -7.85
CA LEU A 74 4.29 -11.86 -8.39
C LEU A 74 3.99 -12.12 -9.87
N TRP A 75 4.98 -12.57 -10.63
CA TRP A 75 4.78 -12.97 -12.02
C TRP A 75 3.92 -14.25 -12.10
N GLN A 76 4.20 -15.26 -11.27
CA GLN A 76 3.50 -16.54 -11.30
C GLN A 76 2.06 -16.47 -10.77
N HIS A 77 1.82 -15.74 -9.67
CA HIS A 77 0.53 -15.73 -8.99
C HIS A 77 -0.36 -14.54 -9.35
N ASP A 78 0.22 -13.35 -9.54
CA ASP A 78 -0.54 -12.13 -9.82
C ASP A 78 -0.44 -11.73 -11.32
N GLY A 79 0.38 -12.42 -12.13
CA GLY A 79 0.60 -12.09 -13.55
C GLY A 79 1.30 -10.74 -13.77
N VAL A 80 1.91 -10.18 -12.73
CA VAL A 80 2.46 -8.82 -12.76
C VAL A 80 3.96 -8.83 -13.07
N LYS A 81 4.32 -8.32 -14.26
CA LYS A 81 5.73 -8.06 -14.62
C LYS A 81 6.21 -6.75 -14.00
N ILE A 82 7.05 -6.85 -12.98
CA ILE A 82 7.75 -5.70 -12.41
C ILE A 82 9.24 -5.99 -12.30
N THR A 83 10.05 -4.94 -12.19
CA THR A 83 11.49 -5.06 -11.96
C THR A 83 11.79 -5.19 -10.46
N ARG A 84 12.90 -5.84 -10.12
CA ARG A 84 13.41 -5.92 -8.72
C ARG A 84 13.60 -4.53 -8.09
N TRP A 85 13.94 -3.54 -8.89
CA TRP A 85 14.11 -2.16 -8.43
C TRP A 85 12.79 -1.52 -7.99
N THR A 86 11.69 -1.81 -8.67
CA THR A 86 10.34 -1.40 -8.27
C THR A 86 9.98 -1.97 -6.89
N ILE A 87 10.28 -3.26 -6.66
CA ILE A 87 10.06 -3.91 -5.36
C ILE A 87 10.90 -3.24 -4.26
N SER A 88 12.18 -2.95 -4.54
CA SER A 88 13.05 -2.22 -3.61
C SER A 88 12.52 -0.83 -3.26
N LYS A 89 11.96 -0.10 -4.24
CA LYS A 89 11.30 1.20 -4.00
C LYS A 89 10.05 1.06 -3.14
N TRP A 90 9.22 0.06 -3.39
CA TRP A 90 8.04 -0.20 -2.56
C TRP A 90 8.44 -0.55 -1.14
N LYS A 91 9.43 -1.42 -0.96
CA LYS A 91 10.03 -1.67 0.36
C LYS A 91 10.42 -0.34 1.01
N LYS A 92 11.28 0.45 0.39
CA LYS A 92 11.75 1.72 0.99
C LYS A 92 10.60 2.67 1.34
N LYS A 93 9.57 2.74 0.49
CA LYS A 93 8.40 3.61 0.71
C LYS A 93 7.50 3.11 1.84
N TYR A 94 7.31 1.79 1.96
CA TYR A 94 6.32 1.19 2.86
C TYR A 94 6.91 0.50 4.09
N SER A 95 8.22 0.26 4.16
CA SER A 95 8.90 -0.35 5.30
C SER A 95 8.87 0.51 6.56
N VAL A 96 8.71 1.84 6.39
CA VAL A 96 8.59 2.77 7.52
C VAL A 96 7.29 2.53 8.31
N PHE A 97 6.23 2.05 7.65
CA PHE A 97 4.96 1.74 8.32
C PHE A 97 5.01 0.46 9.16
N LEU A 98 5.92 -0.46 8.87
CA LEU A 98 6.07 -1.71 9.62
C LEU A 98 6.94 -1.56 10.87
N LYS A 99 7.89 -0.61 10.89
CA LYS A 99 8.75 -0.38 12.06
C LYS A 99 8.02 0.10 13.31
N SER A 100 6.82 0.67 13.19
CA SER A 100 6.04 1.11 14.35
C SER A 100 5.30 -0.03 15.06
N ARG A 101 5.10 -1.18 14.41
CA ARG A 101 4.54 -2.38 15.04
C ARG A 101 5.62 -3.45 15.13
N LYS A 102 6.37 -3.44 16.24
CA LYS A 102 7.13 -4.62 16.69
C LYS A 102 6.14 -5.76 16.92
N PHE A 103 5.78 -6.50 15.88
CA PHE A 103 5.29 -7.86 16.07
C PHE A 103 6.47 -8.67 16.60
N ARG A 104 6.52 -8.84 17.93
CA ARG A 104 7.29 -9.93 18.54
C ARG A 104 6.65 -11.22 18.03
N SER A 105 7.22 -11.83 17.00
CA SER A 105 7.06 -13.27 16.83
C SER A 105 7.94 -13.92 17.90
N THR A 106 7.34 -14.33 19.01
CA THR A 106 7.92 -15.40 19.82
C THR A 106 7.90 -16.66 18.97
N THR A 107 8.99 -16.91 18.25
CA THR A 107 9.23 -18.20 17.61
C THR A 107 9.53 -19.21 18.71
N ASN A 108 8.49 -19.84 19.25
CA ASN A 108 8.64 -21.09 19.99
C ASN A 108 9.01 -22.18 18.99
N HIS A 109 10.32 -22.35 18.76
CA HIS A 109 10.84 -23.53 18.09
C HIS A 109 10.81 -24.66 19.11
N GLN A 110 9.71 -25.42 19.16
CA GLN A 110 9.69 -26.71 19.85
C GLN A 110 10.62 -27.64 19.08
N ARG A 111 11.81 -27.88 19.62
CA ARG A 111 12.59 -29.07 19.29
C ARG A 111 11.84 -30.26 19.86
N THR A 112 11.13 -31.01 19.02
CA THR A 112 10.74 -32.37 19.36
C THR A 112 11.95 -33.26 19.12
N ASN A 113 12.60 -33.65 20.22
CA ASN A 113 13.59 -34.72 20.23
C ASN A 113 12.84 -36.04 20.47
N THR A 114 12.90 -36.98 19.53
CA THR A 114 12.53 -38.41 19.66
C THR A 114 12.89 -39.06 18.31
N LEU A 115 13.63 -40.17 18.20
CA LEU A 115 13.96 -41.25 19.13
C LEU A 115 15.47 -41.42 19.30
#